data_AF-A0A8H7BUD8-F1
#
_entry.id   AF-A0A8H7BUD8-F1
#
_cell.length_a   1.000
_cell.length_b   1.000
_cell.length_c   1.000
_cell.angle_alpha   90.00
_cell.angle_beta   90.00
_cell.angle_gamma   90.00
#
_symmetry.space_group_name_H-M   'P 1'
#
loop_
_entity.id
_entity.type
_entity.pdbx_description
1 polymer ?
#
loop_
_entity_poly.entity_id
_entity_poly.type
_entity_poly.pdbx_seq_one_letter_code
_entity_poly.pdbx_strand_id
1 'polypeptide(L)'
;MNRNLTESTFWRICDNEQRCHCDWRLTITHCQEQQAMKIMYIGQASLSGVVAVIGLNKLDLTPLQSSVALYTVWIRSPYIIDTICVLVITLPFISNNICSVLAGVYAKRGDNVRAEIYTSALYYLWTFYCVFLGSLIVYAGIRLVRLLKFHLRLQAERHVDVAKTKTGILKVKIIILGQTACTLISAVLLLTYAAMRDTIVEDFGRSLVFFIGGMYTYGLTMLVLEFAVILK
;
A
#
# COMPACT_ATOMS: atom_id res chain seq x y z
N MET A 1 28.25 -26.06 6.16
CA MET A 1 27.07 -26.85 5.74
C MET A 1 26.83 -26.53 4.27
N ASN A 2 27.42 -27.29 3.34
CA ASN A 2 27.21 -27.14 1.91
C ASN A 2 25.82 -27.72 1.58
N ARG A 3 24.77 -26.91 1.60
CA ARG A 3 23.48 -27.31 1.04
C ARG A 3 23.65 -27.32 -0.48
N ASN A 4 23.25 -28.42 -1.12
CA ASN A 4 23.22 -28.51 -2.57
C ASN A 4 22.35 -27.35 -3.08
N LEU A 5 22.95 -26.42 -3.82
CA LEU A 5 22.27 -25.22 -4.31
C LEU A 5 21.11 -25.53 -5.27
N THR A 6 20.95 -26.79 -5.67
CA THR A 6 19.95 -27.31 -6.60
C THR A 6 18.68 -27.85 -5.94
N GLU A 7 18.61 -27.94 -4.61
CA GLU A 7 17.39 -28.45 -3.94
C GLU A 7 16.28 -27.40 -3.93
N SER A 8 15.09 -27.78 -4.42
CA SER A 8 13.91 -26.92 -4.36
C SER A 8 13.48 -26.75 -2.89
N THR A 9 13.17 -25.52 -2.51
CA THR A 9 12.69 -25.16 -1.18
C THR A 9 11.42 -24.36 -1.32
N PHE A 10 10.64 -24.23 -0.24
CA PHE A 10 9.36 -23.50 -0.26
C PHE A 10 9.43 -22.08 -0.88
N TRP A 11 10.56 -21.39 -0.72
CA TRP A 11 10.79 -20.03 -1.21
C TRP A 11 11.64 -19.97 -2.49
N ARG A 12 12.08 -21.12 -3.00
CA ARG A 12 12.93 -21.23 -4.19
C ARG A 12 12.59 -22.47 -5.00
N ILE A 13 11.99 -22.28 -6.16
CA ILE A 13 11.60 -23.35 -7.09
C ILE A 13 12.67 -23.41 -8.18
N CYS A 14 13.27 -24.59 -8.39
CA CYS A 14 14.29 -24.78 -9.43
C CYS A 14 13.74 -25.66 -10.54
N ASP A 15 13.90 -25.21 -11.79
CA ASP A 15 13.53 -25.97 -12.98
C ASP A 15 14.60 -27.03 -13.31
N ASN A 16 14.27 -27.94 -14.23
CA ASN A 16 15.13 -29.01 -14.74
C ASN A 16 16.47 -28.50 -15.31
N GLU A 17 16.50 -27.25 -15.78
CA GLU A 17 17.71 -26.56 -16.27
C GLU A 17 18.57 -25.96 -15.15
N GLN A 18 18.30 -26.29 -13.88
CA GLN A 18 18.97 -25.72 -12.69
C GLN A 18 18.80 -24.20 -12.54
N ARG A 19 17.81 -23.62 -13.22
CA ARG A 19 17.41 -22.22 -13.05
C ARG A 19 16.48 -22.14 -11.84
N CYS A 20 16.90 -21.41 -10.81
CA CYS A 20 16.14 -21.26 -9.58
C CYS A 20 15.45 -19.89 -9.55
N HIS A 21 14.13 -19.93 -9.38
CA HIS A 21 13.23 -18.80 -9.24
C HIS A 21 12.90 -18.58 -7.76
N CYS A 22 12.98 -17.33 -7.32
CA CYS A 22 12.71 -16.98 -5.92
C CYS A 22 11.33 -16.33 -5.76
N ASP A 23 10.69 -16.64 -4.64
CA ASP A 23 9.58 -15.82 -4.13
C ASP A 23 10.15 -14.50 -3.59
N TRP A 24 9.88 -13.41 -4.32
CA TRP A 24 10.41 -12.07 -4.05
C TRP A 24 10.10 -11.54 -2.65
N ARG A 25 9.10 -12.09 -1.95
CA ARG A 25 8.79 -11.68 -0.56
C ARG A 25 9.60 -12.40 0.49
N LEU A 26 10.06 -13.62 0.20
CA LEU A 26 10.71 -14.48 1.19
C LEU A 26 12.22 -14.45 1.04
N THR A 27 12.74 -14.45 -0.19
CA THR A 27 14.17 -14.36 -0.46
C THR A 27 14.44 -13.66 -1.78
N ILE A 28 15.52 -12.90 -1.81
CA ILE A 28 16.01 -12.20 -3.01
C ILE A 28 17.39 -12.71 -3.46
N THR A 29 17.96 -13.66 -2.74
CA THR A 29 19.35 -14.13 -2.95
C THR A 29 19.40 -15.50 -3.58
N HIS A 30 20.43 -15.76 -4.39
CA HIS A 30 20.71 -17.05 -5.03
C HIS A 30 19.64 -17.52 -6.02
N CYS A 31 19.03 -16.57 -6.74
CA CYS A 31 18.07 -16.82 -7.82
C CYS A 31 18.42 -15.98 -9.05
N GLN A 32 17.90 -16.39 -10.20
CA GLN A 32 18.15 -15.73 -11.49
C GLN A 32 17.73 -14.26 -11.47
N GLU A 33 16.69 -13.91 -10.72
CA GLU A 33 16.11 -12.57 -10.66
C GLU A 33 16.78 -11.64 -9.65
N GLN A 34 17.80 -12.11 -8.92
CA GLN A 34 18.41 -11.36 -7.81
C GLN A 34 18.79 -9.93 -8.21
N GLN A 35 19.37 -9.74 -9.40
CA GLN A 35 19.81 -8.41 -9.85
C GLN A 35 18.61 -7.49 -10.14
N ALA A 36 17.58 -7.99 -10.81
CA ALA A 36 16.37 -7.23 -11.11
C ALA A 36 15.64 -6.83 -9.82
N MET A 37 15.47 -7.77 -8.88
CA MET A 37 14.83 -7.50 -7.59
C MET A 37 15.58 -6.44 -6.79
N LYS A 38 16.91 -6.56 -6.69
CA LYS A 38 17.75 -5.59 -5.96
C LYS A 38 17.61 -4.17 -6.52
N ILE A 39 17.64 -4.01 -7.85
CA ILE A 39 17.48 -2.71 -8.51
C ILE A 39 16.12 -2.08 -8.15
N MET A 40 15.04 -2.87 -8.18
CA MET A 40 13.70 -2.37 -7.86
C MET A 40 13.53 -2.00 -6.39
N TYR A 41 14.07 -2.79 -5.46
CA TYR A 41 14.05 -2.45 -4.03
C TYR A 41 14.79 -1.14 -3.75
N ILE A 42 15.95 -0.94 -4.36
CA ILE A 42 16.70 0.32 -4.27
C ILE A 42 15.85 1.46 -4.86
N GLY A 43 15.28 1.27 -6.04
CA GLY A 43 14.42 2.28 -6.68
C GLY A 43 13.22 2.68 -5.81
N GLN A 44 12.56 1.72 -5.17
CA GLN A 44 11.44 1.99 -4.25
C GLN A 44 11.89 2.73 -2.99
N ALA A 45 13.04 2.35 -2.41
CA ALA A 45 13.61 3.05 -1.26
C ALA A 45 13.98 4.50 -1.61
N SER A 46 14.61 4.71 -2.77
CA SER A 46 14.91 6.06 -3.29
C SER A 46 13.65 6.88 -3.51
N LEU A 47 12.63 6.31 -4.16
CA LEU A 47 11.36 7.00 -4.40
C LEU A 47 10.67 7.38 -3.07
N SER A 48 10.66 6.47 -2.09
CA SER A 48 10.10 6.73 -0.76
C SER A 48 10.85 7.85 -0.04
N GLY A 49 12.19 7.89 -0.17
CA GLY A 49 13.01 8.97 0.37
C GLY A 49 12.70 10.33 -0.27
N VAL A 50 12.54 10.38 -1.59
CA VAL A 50 12.18 11.61 -2.32
C VAL A 50 10.82 12.15 -1.85
N VAL A 51 9.80 11.28 -1.78
CA VAL A 51 8.46 11.62 -1.29
C VAL A 51 8.52 12.15 0.15
N ALA A 52 9.28 11.48 1.04
CA ALA A 52 9.45 11.95 2.41
C ALA A 52 10.06 13.36 2.49
N VAL A 53 11.10 13.64 1.67
CA VAL A 53 11.73 14.97 1.62
C VAL A 53 10.77 16.04 1.09
N ILE A 54 10.01 15.74 0.03
CA ILE A 54 9.02 16.68 -0.52
C ILE A 54 7.93 16.98 0.51
N GLY A 55 7.42 15.95 1.20
CA GLY A 55 6.43 16.08 2.26
C GLY A 55 6.92 16.94 3.43
N LEU A 56 8.15 16.73 3.90
CA LEU A 56 8.73 17.49 5.01
C LEU A 56 8.93 18.98 4.67
N ASN A 57 9.38 19.31 3.45
CA ASN A 57 9.57 20.70 3.01
C ASN A 57 8.24 21.48 2.89
N LYS A 58 7.11 20.77 2.78
CA LYS A 58 5.77 21.35 2.62
C LYS A 58 4.97 21.41 3.91
N LEU A 59 5.49 20.83 5.01
CA LEU A 59 4.85 20.87 6.31
C LEU A 59 5.06 22.24 6.97
N ASP A 60 4.50 23.29 6.35
CA ASP A 60 4.33 24.58 7.01
C ASP A 60 3.47 24.35 8.26
N LEU A 61 4.00 24.64 9.45
CA LEU A 61 3.35 24.43 10.76
C LEU A 61 2.12 25.34 11.02
N THR A 62 1.69 26.12 10.02
CA THR A 62 0.65 27.15 10.13
C THR A 62 -0.82 26.71 9.99
N PRO A 63 -1.24 25.52 9.47
CA PRO A 63 -2.66 25.19 9.31
C PRO A 63 -3.34 24.67 10.59
N LEU A 64 -2.63 24.57 11.73
CA LEU A 64 -3.17 24.00 12.97
C LEU A 64 -4.38 24.78 13.51
N GLN A 65 -4.49 26.09 13.23
CA GLN A 65 -5.63 26.90 13.70
C GLN A 65 -6.87 26.85 12.80
N SER A 66 -6.70 26.70 11.48
CA SER A 66 -7.82 26.64 10.52
C SER A 66 -8.55 25.29 10.56
N SER A 67 -7.80 24.22 10.82
CA SER A 67 -8.32 22.85 10.82
C SER A 67 -9.13 22.50 12.06
N VAL A 68 -8.85 23.08 13.24
CA VAL A 68 -9.56 22.74 14.49
C VAL A 68 -11.06 23.06 14.40
N ALA A 69 -11.42 24.21 13.83
CA ALA A 69 -12.83 24.60 13.69
C ALA A 69 -13.60 23.73 12.69
N LEU A 70 -12.95 23.30 11.60
CA LEU A 70 -13.57 22.41 10.62
C LEU A 70 -13.63 20.96 11.13
N TYR A 71 -12.60 20.54 11.87
CA TYR A 71 -12.44 19.19 12.42
C TYR A 71 -13.47 18.90 13.51
N THR A 72 -13.72 19.85 14.42
CA THR A 72 -14.74 19.71 15.48
C THR A 72 -16.16 19.62 14.94
N VAL A 73 -16.45 20.26 13.80
CA VAL A 73 -17.74 20.15 13.10
C VAL A 73 -17.85 18.84 12.32
N TRP A 74 -16.75 18.38 11.73
CA TRP A 74 -16.74 17.17 10.91
C TRP A 74 -16.92 15.89 11.74
N ILE A 75 -16.34 15.83 12.95
CA ILE A 75 -16.27 14.61 13.77
C ILE A 75 -16.94 14.81 15.12
N ARG A 76 -17.97 14.01 15.39
CA ARG A 76 -18.71 14.01 16.67
C ARG A 76 -17.87 13.51 17.85
N SER A 77 -16.93 12.60 17.60
CA SER A 77 -15.99 12.10 18.61
C SER A 77 -14.60 11.89 18.00
N PRO A 78 -13.63 12.80 18.25
CA PRO A 78 -12.30 12.72 17.66
C PRO A 78 -11.54 11.48 18.13
N TYR A 79 -11.70 11.10 19.40
CA TYR A 79 -11.06 9.93 20.01
C TYR A 79 -11.36 8.62 19.26
N ILE A 80 -12.58 8.41 18.78
CA ILE A 80 -12.96 7.20 18.06
C ILE A 80 -12.24 7.14 16.71
N ILE A 81 -12.17 8.26 15.99
CA ILE A 81 -11.55 8.30 14.66
C ILE A 81 -10.04 8.17 14.76
N ASP A 82 -9.41 8.81 15.73
CA ASP A 82 -7.98 8.68 15.97
C ASP A 82 -7.63 7.22 16.34
N THR A 83 -8.44 6.59 17.20
CA THR A 83 -8.26 5.16 17.54
C THR A 83 -8.39 4.26 16.33
N ILE A 84 -9.43 4.45 15.50
CA ILE A 84 -9.61 3.67 14.26
C ILE A 84 -8.43 3.90 13.32
N CYS A 85 -7.96 5.13 13.15
CA CYS A 85 -6.84 5.46 12.29
C CYS A 85 -5.55 4.77 12.76
N VAL A 86 -5.24 4.85 14.06
CA VAL A 86 -4.10 4.16 14.66
C VAL A 86 -4.20 2.66 14.44
N LEU A 87 -5.37 2.05 14.69
CA LEU A 87 -5.56 0.60 14.49
C LEU A 87 -5.39 0.19 13.02
N VAL A 88 -6.01 0.93 12.10
CA VAL A 88 -5.94 0.64 10.66
C VAL A 88 -4.52 0.77 10.11
N ILE A 89 -3.73 1.70 10.65
CA ILE A 89 -2.34 1.86 10.26
C ILE A 89 -1.47 0.78 10.91
N THR A 90 -1.63 0.50 12.20
CA THR A 90 -0.70 -0.35 12.97
C THR A 90 -0.96 -1.85 12.81
N LEU A 91 -2.22 -2.29 12.74
CA LEU A 91 -2.57 -3.70 12.67
C LEU A 91 -1.96 -4.43 11.47
N PRO A 92 -1.97 -3.87 10.23
CA PRO A 92 -1.32 -4.53 9.09
C PRO A 92 0.17 -4.78 9.33
N PHE A 93 0.91 -3.83 9.91
CA PHE A 93 2.32 -4.03 10.20
C PHE A 93 2.52 -5.18 11.19
N ILE A 94 1.76 -5.20 12.27
CA ILE A 94 1.91 -6.22 13.30
C ILE A 94 1.54 -7.60 12.73
N SER A 95 0.35 -7.75 12.15
CA SER A 95 -0.14 -9.04 11.67
C SER A 95 0.69 -9.60 10.51
N ASN A 96 1.13 -8.74 9.58
CA ASN A 96 1.90 -9.19 8.41
C ASN A 96 3.33 -9.59 8.81
N ASN A 97 3.96 -8.87 9.76
CA ASN A 97 5.27 -9.28 10.28
C ASN A 97 5.17 -10.60 11.04
N ILE A 98 4.12 -10.81 11.85
CA ILE A 98 3.91 -12.09 12.55
C ILE A 98 3.78 -13.24 11.53
N CYS A 99 2.92 -13.10 10.51
CA CYS A 99 2.74 -14.15 9.50
C CYS A 99 4.03 -14.41 8.70
N SER A 100 4.77 -13.35 8.35
CA SER A 100 6.04 -13.47 7.63
C SER A 100 7.10 -14.21 8.44
N VAL A 101 7.26 -13.87 9.73
CA VAL A 101 8.20 -14.55 10.63
C VAL A 101 7.81 -16.02 10.82
N LEU A 102 6.52 -16.31 11.06
CA LEU A 102 6.05 -17.69 11.23
C LEU A 102 6.27 -18.51 9.95
N ALA A 103 5.95 -17.96 8.77
CA ALA A 103 6.21 -18.61 7.49
C ALA A 103 7.70 -18.96 7.33
N GLY A 104 8.60 -18.01 7.63
CA GLY A 104 10.05 -18.24 7.57
C GLY A 104 10.55 -19.30 8.56
N VAL A 105 10.02 -19.32 9.79
CA VAL A 105 10.39 -20.31 10.82
C VAL A 105 9.94 -21.72 10.42
N TYR A 106 8.71 -21.89 9.96
CA TYR A 106 8.20 -23.21 9.53
C TYR A 106 8.91 -23.71 8.27
N ALA A 107 9.15 -22.83 7.31
CA ALA A 107 9.87 -23.20 6.10
C ALA A 107 11.33 -23.61 6.41
N LYS A 108 12.00 -22.94 7.37
CA LYS A 108 13.35 -23.35 7.83
C LYS A 108 13.36 -24.72 8.51
N ARG A 109 12.25 -25.15 9.13
CA ARG A 109 12.09 -26.46 9.76
C ARG A 109 11.72 -27.58 8.76
N GLY A 110 11.51 -27.25 7.48
CA GLY A 110 11.03 -28.18 6.47
C GLY A 110 9.52 -28.46 6.54
N ASP A 111 8.78 -27.73 7.38
CA ASP A 111 7.32 -27.84 7.47
C ASP A 111 6.67 -26.90 6.43
N ASN A 112 6.72 -27.32 5.18
CA ASN A 112 6.27 -26.52 4.04
C ASN A 112 4.76 -26.24 4.08
N VAL A 113 3.96 -27.18 4.59
CA VAL A 113 2.50 -27.03 4.69
C VAL A 113 2.14 -25.87 5.60
N ARG A 114 2.77 -25.78 6.78
CA ARG A 114 2.51 -24.64 7.68
C ARG A 114 3.06 -23.34 7.12
N ALA A 115 4.23 -23.37 6.48
CA ALA A 115 4.79 -22.19 5.84
C ALA A 115 3.85 -21.61 4.77
N GLU A 116 3.23 -22.48 3.97
CA GLU A 116 2.24 -22.11 2.97
C GLU A 116 0.99 -21.49 3.61
N ILE A 117 0.45 -22.09 4.66
CA ILE A 117 -0.71 -21.56 5.38
C ILE A 117 -0.45 -20.13 5.88
N TYR A 118 0.70 -19.86 6.51
CA TYR A 118 1.04 -18.52 7.00
C TYR A 118 1.31 -17.53 5.86
N THR A 119 1.89 -17.99 4.76
CA THR A 119 2.15 -17.18 3.56
C THR A 119 0.82 -16.78 2.90
N SER A 120 -0.10 -17.72 2.71
CA SER A 120 -1.45 -17.46 2.20
C SER A 120 -2.26 -16.56 3.14
N ALA A 121 -2.21 -16.81 4.45
CA ALA A 121 -2.84 -15.95 5.45
C ALA A 121 -2.34 -14.50 5.37
N LEU A 122 -1.04 -14.29 5.16
CA LEU A 122 -0.46 -12.97 4.94
C LEU A 122 -1.09 -12.26 3.74
N TYR A 123 -1.25 -12.94 2.60
CA TYR A 123 -1.88 -12.34 1.42
C TYR A 123 -3.36 -12.04 1.65
N TYR A 124 -4.12 -12.94 2.27
CA TYR A 124 -5.54 -12.70 2.57
C TYR A 124 -5.74 -11.54 3.56
N LEU A 125 -4.92 -11.47 4.61
CA LEU A 125 -4.93 -10.34 5.55
C LEU A 125 -4.63 -9.03 4.83
N TRP A 126 -3.61 -9.00 3.99
CA TRP A 126 -3.24 -7.80 3.24
C TRP A 126 -4.37 -7.35 2.29
N THR A 127 -4.99 -8.28 1.58
CA THR A 127 -6.16 -8.02 0.73
C THR A 127 -7.32 -7.45 1.56
N PHE A 128 -7.63 -8.06 2.70
CA PHE A 128 -8.65 -7.57 3.63
C PHE A 128 -8.37 -6.13 4.07
N TYR A 129 -7.14 -5.83 4.51
CA TYR A 129 -6.77 -4.47 4.91
C TYR A 129 -6.85 -3.48 3.75
N CYS A 130 -6.45 -3.84 2.53
CA CYS A 130 -6.56 -2.97 1.36
C CYS A 130 -8.02 -2.63 1.04
N VAL A 131 -8.92 -3.62 1.05
CA VAL A 131 -10.35 -3.40 0.81
C VAL A 131 -10.97 -2.57 1.93
N PHE A 132 -10.65 -2.89 3.19
CA PHE A 132 -11.15 -2.15 4.34
C PHE A 132 -10.69 -0.69 4.32
N LEU A 133 -9.39 -0.44 4.11
CA LEU A 133 -8.82 0.89 4.00
C LEU A 133 -9.44 1.66 2.82
N GLY A 134 -9.54 1.03 1.64
CA GLY A 134 -10.19 1.62 0.47
C GLY A 134 -11.63 2.05 0.76
N SER A 135 -12.41 1.20 1.46
CA SER A 135 -13.78 1.53 1.86
C SER A 135 -13.86 2.72 2.81
N LEU A 136 -12.94 2.81 3.78
CA LEU A 136 -12.85 3.93 4.71
C LEU A 136 -12.47 5.23 4.00
N ILE A 137 -11.54 5.18 3.05
CA ILE A 137 -11.13 6.34 2.24
C ILE A 137 -12.33 6.87 1.44
N VAL A 138 -13.09 6.00 0.77
CA VAL A 138 -14.29 6.40 0.03
C VAL A 138 -15.33 7.01 0.97
N TYR A 139 -15.60 6.35 2.11
CA TYR A 139 -16.57 6.83 3.09
C TYR A 139 -16.20 8.22 3.64
N ALA A 140 -14.96 8.38 4.13
CA ALA A 140 -14.46 9.64 4.65
C ALA A 140 -14.45 10.72 3.57
N GLY A 141 -14.04 10.35 2.35
CA GLY A 141 -13.97 11.23 1.20
C GLY A 141 -15.33 11.77 0.75
N ILE A 142 -16.34 10.91 0.62
CA ILE A 142 -17.71 11.32 0.28
C ILE A 142 -18.26 12.27 1.35
N ARG A 143 -18.07 11.94 2.63
CA ARG A 143 -18.51 12.77 3.74
C ARG A 143 -17.84 14.15 3.72
N LEU A 144 -16.53 14.20 3.48
CA LEU A 144 -15.77 15.44 3.39
C LEU A 144 -16.25 16.32 2.22
N VAL A 145 -16.49 15.73 1.04
CA VAL A 145 -17.01 16.46 -0.13
C VAL A 145 -18.42 17.01 0.13
N ARG A 146 -19.29 16.26 0.82
CA ARG A 146 -20.63 16.73 1.19
C ARG A 146 -20.55 17.93 2.15
N LEU A 147 -19.70 17.86 3.16
CA LEU A 147 -19.50 18.95 4.11
C LEU A 147 -18.94 20.21 3.43
N LEU A 148 -17.94 20.05 2.56
CA LEU A 148 -17.33 21.18 1.84
C LEU A 148 -18.33 21.84 0.87
N LYS A 149 -19.18 21.05 0.21
CA LYS A 149 -20.28 21.59 -0.61
C LYS A 149 -21.31 22.37 0.21
N PHE A 150 -21.61 21.92 1.43
CA PHE A 150 -22.53 22.61 2.32
C PHE A 150 -21.98 23.97 2.74
N HIS A 151 -20.73 24.03 3.22
CA HIS A 151 -20.08 25.31 3.56
C HIS A 151 -19.92 26.23 2.35
N LEU A 152 -19.67 25.69 1.16
CA LEU A 152 -19.62 26.46 -0.07
C LEU A 152 -20.92 27.20 -0.39
N ARG A 153 -22.07 26.55 -0.17
CA ARG A 153 -23.37 27.19 -0.39
C ARG A 153 -23.57 28.35 0.57
N LEU A 154 -23.21 28.16 1.84
CA LEU A 154 -23.28 29.20 2.86
C LEU A 154 -22.30 30.36 2.60
N GLN A 155 -21.10 30.09 2.06
CA GLN A 155 -20.13 31.14 1.73
C GLN A 155 -20.41 31.86 0.42
N ALA A 156 -21.07 31.20 -0.54
CA ALA A 156 -21.46 31.83 -1.81
C ALA A 156 -22.42 33.01 -1.60
N GLU A 157 -23.27 32.94 -0.56
CA GLU A 157 -24.14 34.06 -0.14
C GLU A 157 -23.35 35.27 0.40
N ARG A 158 -22.05 35.09 0.71
CA ARG A 158 -21.19 36.10 1.36
C ARG A 158 -20.14 36.71 0.44
N HIS A 159 -20.26 36.53 -0.89
CA HIS A 159 -19.33 37.04 -1.92
C HIS A 159 -17.85 36.63 -1.73
N VAL A 160 -17.58 35.50 -1.06
CA VAL A 160 -16.21 34.97 -0.93
C VAL A 160 -15.82 34.20 -2.20
N ASP A 161 -14.54 34.28 -2.55
CA ASP A 161 -13.90 33.76 -3.76
C ASP A 161 -14.20 32.28 -4.05
N VAL A 162 -15.28 32.03 -4.82
CA VAL A 162 -15.85 30.70 -5.10
C VAL A 162 -14.88 29.79 -5.89
N ALA A 163 -13.97 30.39 -6.66
CA ALA A 163 -13.00 29.68 -7.48
C ALA A 163 -12.04 28.83 -6.65
N LYS A 164 -11.47 29.41 -5.58
CA LYS A 164 -10.49 28.74 -4.70
C LYS A 164 -11.06 27.48 -4.05
N THR A 165 -12.33 27.52 -3.64
CA THR A 165 -12.96 26.40 -2.93
C THR A 165 -13.43 25.29 -3.88
N LYS A 166 -13.79 25.62 -5.13
CA LYS A 166 -14.03 24.61 -6.18
C LYS A 166 -12.78 23.79 -6.47
N THR A 167 -11.61 24.44 -6.54
CA THR A 167 -10.33 23.74 -6.69
C THR A 167 -10.06 22.81 -5.50
N GLY A 168 -10.37 23.23 -4.27
CA GLY A 168 -10.26 22.38 -3.08
C GLY A 168 -11.10 21.10 -3.17
N ILE A 169 -12.36 21.18 -3.61
CA ILE A 169 -13.20 19.99 -3.84
C ILE A 169 -12.60 19.07 -4.90
N LEU A 170 -12.09 19.63 -5.99
CA LEU A 170 -11.50 18.86 -7.08
C LEU A 170 -10.28 18.08 -6.59
N LYS A 171 -9.38 18.71 -5.82
CA LYS A 171 -8.21 18.05 -5.22
C LYS A 171 -8.61 16.86 -4.36
N VAL A 172 -9.57 17.06 -3.46
CA VAL A 172 -10.08 16.00 -2.58
C VAL A 172 -10.64 14.82 -3.39
N LYS A 173 -11.41 15.07 -4.46
CA LYS A 173 -11.93 14.01 -5.33
C LYS A 173 -10.84 13.22 -6.04
N ILE A 174 -9.82 13.90 -6.59
CA ILE A 174 -8.70 13.25 -7.27
C ILE A 174 -7.96 12.33 -6.29
N ILE A 175 -7.70 12.82 -5.07
CA ILE A 175 -7.06 12.05 -4.00
C ILE A 175 -7.87 10.80 -3.65
N ILE A 176 -9.18 10.94 -3.41
CA ILE A 176 -10.05 9.82 -3.04
C ILE A 176 -10.09 8.78 -4.16
N LEU A 177 -10.30 9.20 -5.42
CA LEU A 177 -10.39 8.28 -6.55
C LEU A 177 -9.07 7.57 -6.82
N GLY A 178 -7.95 8.30 -6.82
CA GLY A 178 -6.62 7.75 -7.03
C GLY A 178 -6.24 6.72 -5.97
N GLN A 179 -6.40 7.08 -4.69
CA GLN A 179 -6.07 6.18 -3.58
C GLN A 179 -6.96 4.92 -3.59
N THR A 180 -8.27 5.10 -3.81
CA THR A 180 -9.21 3.96 -3.86
C THR A 180 -8.84 3.01 -4.99
N ALA A 181 -8.63 3.54 -6.21
CA ALA A 181 -8.25 2.74 -7.36
C ALA A 181 -6.95 1.95 -7.10
N CYS A 182 -5.94 2.61 -6.54
CA CYS A 182 -4.66 1.96 -6.25
C CYS A 182 -4.81 0.86 -5.19
N THR A 183 -5.55 1.11 -4.10
CA THR A 183 -5.79 0.08 -3.07
C THR A 183 -6.57 -1.12 -3.59
N LEU A 184 -7.53 -0.92 -4.50
CA LEU A 184 -8.28 -2.00 -5.13
C LEU A 184 -7.41 -2.80 -6.11
N ILE A 185 -6.58 -2.12 -6.92
CA ILE A 185 -5.60 -2.80 -7.79
C ILE A 185 -4.64 -3.65 -6.95
N SER A 186 -4.12 -3.12 -5.84
CA SER A 186 -3.29 -3.90 -4.92
C SER A 186 -4.02 -5.10 -4.34
N ALA A 187 -5.29 -4.94 -3.92
CA ALA A 187 -6.09 -6.05 -3.40
C ALA A 187 -6.28 -7.15 -4.44
N VAL A 188 -6.56 -6.79 -5.71
CA VAL A 188 -6.69 -7.75 -6.81
C VAL A 188 -5.37 -8.46 -7.08
N LEU A 189 -4.25 -7.72 -7.16
CA LEU A 189 -2.93 -8.32 -7.37
C LEU A 189 -2.56 -9.32 -6.27
N LEU A 190 -2.83 -8.98 -5.00
CA LEU A 190 -2.57 -9.84 -3.85
C LEU A 190 -3.45 -11.09 -3.86
N LEU A 191 -4.73 -10.95 -4.19
CA LEU A 191 -5.66 -12.07 -4.27
C LEU A 191 -5.29 -13.03 -5.41
N THR A 192 -4.96 -12.50 -6.59
CA THR A 192 -4.49 -13.31 -7.72
C THR A 192 -3.18 -14.00 -7.40
N TYR A 193 -2.25 -13.32 -6.74
CA TYR A 193 -1.00 -13.93 -6.30
C TYR A 193 -1.24 -15.06 -5.29
N ALA A 194 -2.15 -14.87 -4.32
CA ALA A 194 -2.50 -15.91 -3.35
C ALA A 194 -3.12 -17.15 -4.01
N ALA A 195 -3.95 -16.95 -5.03
CA ALA A 195 -4.65 -18.04 -5.73
C ALA A 195 -3.75 -18.81 -6.71
N MET A 196 -2.77 -18.15 -7.33
CA MET A 196 -1.96 -18.69 -8.42
C MET A 196 -0.45 -18.65 -8.13
N ARG A 197 -0.06 -18.72 -6.84
CA ARG A 197 1.32 -18.51 -6.41
C ARG A 197 2.31 -19.39 -7.18
N ASP A 198 2.07 -20.69 -7.22
CA ASP A 198 3.04 -21.64 -7.79
C ASP A 198 3.25 -21.37 -9.29
N THR A 199 2.15 -21.18 -10.02
CA THR A 199 2.17 -20.82 -11.45
C THR A 199 2.83 -19.47 -11.75
N ILE A 200 2.80 -18.53 -10.81
CA ILE A 200 3.43 -17.21 -10.97
C ILE A 200 4.93 -17.28 -10.65
N VAL A 201 5.32 -18.05 -9.63
CA VAL A 201 6.72 -18.17 -9.20
C VAL A 201 7.56 -18.95 -10.20
N GLU A 202 6.97 -19.93 -10.89
CA GLU A 202 7.65 -20.73 -11.92
C GLU A 202 8.04 -19.93 -13.18
N ASP A 203 7.31 -18.85 -13.49
CA ASP A 203 7.54 -18.03 -14.69
C ASP A 203 8.17 -16.68 -14.32
N PHE A 204 9.40 -16.47 -14.77
CA PHE A 204 10.14 -15.22 -14.58
C PHE A 204 9.32 -13.98 -14.96
N GLY A 205 8.66 -14.01 -16.12
CA GLY A 205 7.92 -12.87 -16.64
C GLY A 205 6.71 -12.54 -15.77
N ARG A 206 5.97 -13.56 -15.32
CA ARG A 206 4.82 -13.39 -14.43
C ARG A 206 5.25 -12.91 -13.06
N SER A 207 6.26 -13.55 -12.45
CA SER A 207 6.82 -13.13 -11.16
C SER A 207 7.26 -11.66 -11.20
N LEU A 208 7.94 -11.24 -12.26
CA LEU A 208 8.39 -9.87 -12.45
C LEU A 208 7.23 -8.87 -12.56
N VAL A 209 6.18 -9.18 -13.33
CA VAL A 209 4.99 -8.32 -13.47
C VAL A 209 4.28 -8.14 -12.14
N PHE A 210 4.07 -9.22 -11.38
CA PHE A 210 3.44 -9.15 -10.06
C PHE A 210 4.30 -8.39 -9.05
N PHE A 211 5.62 -8.54 -9.13
CA PHE A 211 6.55 -7.81 -8.29
C PHE A 211 6.53 -6.30 -8.59
N ILE A 212 6.63 -5.90 -9.86
CA ILE A 212 6.53 -4.50 -10.29
C ILE A 212 5.18 -3.92 -9.87
N GLY A 213 4.09 -4.61 -10.21
CA GLY A 213 2.73 -4.19 -9.85
C GLY A 213 2.57 -4.02 -8.35
N GLY A 214 2.99 -5.00 -7.55
CA GLY A 214 2.89 -4.96 -6.09
C GLY A 214 3.70 -3.83 -5.45
N MET A 215 4.92 -3.59 -5.92
CA MET A 215 5.85 -2.64 -5.29
C MET A 215 5.60 -1.19 -5.72
N TYR A 216 5.31 -0.96 -7.00
CA TYR A 216 5.18 0.40 -7.55
C TYR A 216 3.77 0.98 -7.42
N THR A 217 2.73 0.17 -7.19
CA THR A 217 1.37 0.70 -6.99
C THR A 217 1.35 1.72 -5.84
N TYR A 218 2.01 1.44 -4.72
CA TYR A 218 2.07 2.37 -3.58
C TYR A 218 2.90 3.62 -3.87
N GLY A 219 4.04 3.48 -4.55
CA GLY A 219 4.89 4.62 -4.93
C GLY A 219 4.20 5.57 -5.91
N LEU A 220 3.51 5.03 -6.91
CA LEU A 220 2.70 5.79 -7.85
C LEU A 220 1.57 6.54 -7.13
N THR A 221 0.93 5.89 -6.17
CA THR A 221 -0.14 6.53 -5.39
C THR A 221 0.38 7.75 -4.64
N MET A 222 1.54 7.63 -3.97
CA MET A 222 2.15 8.75 -3.25
C MET A 222 2.51 9.91 -4.18
N LEU A 223 3.07 9.63 -5.37
CA LEU A 223 3.32 10.66 -6.37
C LEU A 223 2.03 11.39 -6.78
N VAL A 224 0.96 10.64 -7.07
CA VAL A 224 -0.35 11.22 -7.42
C VAL A 224 -0.87 12.14 -6.30
N LEU A 225 -0.71 11.74 -5.03
CA LEU A 225 -1.08 12.57 -3.88
C LEU A 225 -0.28 13.87 -3.84
N GLU A 226 1.04 13.79 -4.00
CA GLU A 226 1.90 14.97 -4.01
C GLU A 226 1.56 15.91 -5.17
N PHE A 227 1.37 15.38 -6.39
CA PHE A 227 0.94 16.18 -7.53
C PHE A 227 -0.42 16.85 -7.30
N ALA A 228 -1.38 16.14 -6.69
CA ALA A 228 -2.69 16.71 -6.36
C ALA A 228 -2.61 17.81 -5.30
N VAL A 229 -1.67 17.72 -4.35
CA VAL A 229 -1.40 18.76 -3.35
C VAL A 229 -0.68 19.96 -3.98
N ILE A 230 0.24 19.73 -4.93
CA ILE A 230 1.02 20.78 -5.60
C ILE A 230 0.19 21.58 -6.59
N LEU A 231 -0.77 20.96 -7.28
CA LEU A 231 -1.65 21.64 -8.22
C LEU A 231 -2.31 22.83 -7.49
N LYS A 232 -1.97 24.07 -7.85
CA LYS A 232 -2.49 25.27 -7.17
C LYS A 232 -3.93 25.55 -7.58
#